data_AF-E7CKT2-F1
#
_entry.id   AF-E7CKT2-F1
#
_cell.length_a   1.000
_cell.length_b   1.000
_cell.length_c   1.000
_cell.angle_alpha   90.00
_cell.angle_beta   90.00
_cell.angle_gamma   90.00
#
_symmetry.space_group_name_H-M   'P 1'
#
loop_
_entity.id
_entity.type
_entity.pdbx_description
1 polymer ?
#
loop_
_entity_poly.entity_id
_entity_poly.type
_entity_poly.pdbx_seq_one_letter_code
_entity_poly.pdbx_strand_id
1 'polypeptide(L)'
;VRFELTGGLEYIVPLMAAAVTSKWVADAFGKEGIYESHIQLNGYPYLDVRDEFTHRTLATDVMRPRRSEPPLAVLTQDSTTVEDVETLIKDTDYNGFPVVVSRESERLIGFVQRRELTVAIKTARQKQDGVVSSSVVYFTEDNPQVAEACDPQPLKLRRIL
;
A
#
# COMPACT_ATOMS: atom_id res chain seq x y z
N VAL A 1 30.52 9.07 16.44
CA VAL A 1 30.33 8.37 17.73
C VAL A 1 31.65 8.03 18.42
N ARG A 2 32.52 7.13 17.92
CA ARG A 2 33.75 6.76 18.67
C ARG A 2 34.68 7.94 18.97
N PHE A 3 34.81 8.87 18.03
CA PHE A 3 35.59 10.10 18.20
C PHE A 3 35.06 11.01 19.33
N GLU A 4 33.75 11.18 19.39
CA GLU A 4 33.04 12.00 20.38
C GLU A 4 33.22 11.49 21.81
N LEU A 5 33.30 10.16 21.97
CA LEU A 5 33.50 9.50 23.28
C LEU A 5 34.92 9.68 23.83
N THR A 6 35.91 9.97 22.99
CA THR A 6 37.32 10.11 23.40
C THR A 6 37.77 11.56 23.62
N GLY A 7 37.02 12.56 23.14
CA GLY A 7 37.31 13.98 23.36
C GLY A 7 38.62 14.53 22.76
N GLY A 8 39.42 13.69 22.08
CA GLY A 8 40.73 14.06 21.52
C GLY A 8 40.68 14.35 20.02
N LEU A 9 40.64 15.64 19.65
CA LEU A 9 40.58 16.14 18.26
C LEU A 9 41.82 15.80 17.40
N GLU A 10 42.97 15.55 18.03
CA GLU A 10 44.25 15.34 17.33
C GLU A 10 44.31 14.05 16.52
N TYR A 11 43.55 13.01 16.93
CA TYR A 11 43.58 11.69 16.27
C TYR A 11 42.46 11.49 15.24
N ILE A 12 41.71 12.55 14.90
CA ILE A 12 40.56 12.42 13.99
C ILE A 12 41.00 12.01 12.57
N VAL A 13 42.03 12.65 12.03
CA VAL A 13 42.46 12.43 10.64
C VAL A 13 43.04 11.02 10.46
N PRO A 14 43.96 10.52 11.30
CA PRO A 14 44.48 9.17 11.16
C PRO A 14 43.41 8.09 11.36
N LEU A 15 42.49 8.28 12.30
CA LEU A 15 41.41 7.31 12.57
C LEU A 15 40.42 7.25 11.40
N MET A 16 40.07 8.39 10.81
CA MET A 16 39.21 8.44 9.63
C MET A 16 39.88 7.78 8.43
N ALA A 17 41.18 8.05 8.20
CA ALA A 17 41.93 7.39 7.14
C ALA A 17 41.93 5.86 7.31
N ALA A 18 42.21 5.37 8.52
CA ALA A 18 42.17 3.94 8.83
C ALA A 18 40.76 3.32 8.65
N ALA A 19 39.71 4.05 9.03
CA ALA A 19 38.33 3.58 8.87
C ALA A 19 37.92 3.49 7.40
N VAL A 20 38.29 4.49 6.58
CA VAL A 20 37.98 4.50 5.14
C VAL A 20 38.76 3.41 4.40
N THR A 21 40.06 3.24 4.69
CA THR A 21 40.85 2.16 4.08
C THR A 21 40.33 0.78 4.48
N SER A 22 39.97 0.59 5.76
CA SER A 22 39.34 -0.66 6.22
C SER A 22 38.01 -0.91 5.51
N LYS A 23 37.18 0.12 5.31
CA LYS A 23 35.93 0.01 4.57
C LYS A 23 36.18 -0.39 3.11
N TRP A 24 37.13 0.23 2.42
CA TRP A 24 37.43 -0.12 1.03
C TRP A 24 37.91 -1.57 0.88
N VAL A 25 38.77 -2.03 1.80
CA VAL A 25 39.22 -3.43 1.81
C VAL A 25 38.03 -4.36 2.06
N ALA A 26 37.17 -4.04 3.04
CA ALA A 26 35.96 -4.83 3.32
C ALA A 26 35.01 -4.87 2.11
N ASP A 27 34.71 -3.71 1.52
CA ASP A 27 33.85 -3.57 0.34
C ASP A 27 34.41 -4.36 -0.88
N ALA A 28 35.73 -4.57 -0.95
CA ALA A 28 36.36 -5.40 -1.99
C ALA A 28 36.17 -6.92 -1.78
N PHE A 29 36.01 -7.38 -0.53
CA PHE A 29 35.68 -8.77 -0.21
C PHE A 29 34.17 -9.05 -0.26
N GLY A 30 33.35 -8.05 0.07
CA GLY A 30 31.89 -8.13 -0.01
C GLY A 30 31.27 -6.75 0.22
N LYS A 31 30.28 -6.39 -0.58
CA LYS A 31 29.62 -5.07 -0.51
C LYS A 31 28.66 -4.92 0.67
N GLU A 32 28.29 -6.04 1.30
CA GLU A 32 27.26 -6.09 2.32
C GLU A 32 27.82 -5.95 3.72
N GLY A 33 27.18 -5.11 4.53
CA GLY A 33 27.42 -5.09 5.97
C GLY A 33 26.81 -6.30 6.66
N ILE A 34 27.27 -6.60 7.88
CA ILE A 34 26.75 -7.74 8.68
C ILE A 34 25.22 -7.74 8.83
N TYR A 35 24.58 -6.57 8.91
CA TYR A 35 23.14 -6.45 9.05
C TYR A 35 22.40 -6.65 7.73
N GLU A 36 22.98 -6.20 6.63
CA GLU A 36 22.44 -6.40 5.29
C GLU A 36 22.44 -7.88 4.95
N SER A 37 23.56 -8.57 5.21
CA SER A 37 23.62 -10.01 5.06
C SER A 37 22.65 -10.73 6.00
N HIS A 38 22.40 -10.23 7.21
CA HIS A 38 21.40 -10.83 8.10
C HIS A 38 19.96 -10.65 7.60
N ILE A 39 19.63 -9.50 7.01
CA ILE A 39 18.34 -9.24 6.37
C ILE A 39 18.11 -10.22 5.23
N GLN A 40 19.13 -10.43 4.39
CA GLN A 40 19.06 -11.36 3.27
C GLN A 40 18.97 -12.82 3.72
N LEU A 41 19.77 -13.22 4.72
CA LEU A 41 19.73 -14.58 5.28
C LEU A 41 18.35 -14.93 5.86
N ASN A 42 17.66 -13.96 6.45
CA ASN A 42 16.30 -14.14 6.98
C ASN A 42 15.21 -13.99 5.91
N GLY A 43 15.57 -13.62 4.67
CA GLY A 43 14.62 -13.45 3.57
C GLY A 43 13.63 -12.30 3.76
N TYR A 44 14.01 -11.25 4.50
CA TYR A 44 13.13 -10.10 4.67
C TYR A 44 13.06 -9.25 3.39
N PRO A 45 11.87 -8.75 3.02
CA PRO A 45 11.74 -7.85 1.87
C PRO A 45 12.35 -6.49 2.22
N TYR A 46 13.58 -6.27 1.76
CA TYR A 46 14.32 -5.03 1.92
C TYR A 46 14.67 -4.47 0.54
N LEU A 47 14.52 -3.15 0.39
CA LEU A 47 14.82 -2.43 -0.85
C LEU A 47 16.00 -1.50 -0.56
N ASP A 48 17.19 -1.83 -1.08
CA ASP A 48 18.35 -0.94 -0.94
C ASP A 48 18.21 0.23 -1.92
N VAL A 49 18.57 1.43 -1.45
CA VAL A 49 18.65 2.66 -2.26
C VAL A 49 19.83 2.59 -3.22
N ARG A 50 20.86 1.81 -2.88
CA ARG A 50 22.09 1.65 -3.68
C ARG A 50 22.01 0.49 -4.68
N ASP A 51 20.93 -0.27 -4.67
CA ASP A 51 20.75 -1.35 -5.64
C ASP A 51 20.62 -0.76 -7.04
N GLU A 52 21.69 -0.87 -7.81
CA GLU A 52 21.66 -0.60 -9.24
C GLU A 52 20.91 -1.75 -9.90
N PHE A 53 19.62 -1.54 -10.17
CA PHE A 53 18.84 -2.44 -11.01
C PHE A 53 19.50 -2.53 -12.38
N THR A 54 20.34 -3.56 -12.56
CA THR A 54 21.06 -3.80 -13.82
C THR A 54 20.10 -4.13 -14.96
N HIS A 55 18.85 -4.47 -14.62
CA HIS A 55 17.79 -4.82 -15.55
C HIS A 55 16.84 -3.64 -15.78
N ARG A 56 16.53 -3.38 -17.06
CA ARG A 56 15.49 -2.46 -17.54
C ARG A 56 14.08 -3.01 -17.24
N THR A 57 13.80 -3.35 -16.00
CA THR A 57 12.49 -3.88 -15.61
C THR A 57 11.50 -2.74 -15.70
N LEU A 58 10.47 -2.90 -16.52
CA LEU A 58 9.39 -1.92 -16.62
C LEU A 58 8.38 -2.19 -15.50
N ALA A 59 7.64 -1.16 -15.09
CA ALA A 59 6.56 -1.31 -14.12
C ALA A 59 5.54 -2.40 -14.56
N THR A 60 5.38 -2.58 -15.87
CA THR A 60 4.53 -3.61 -16.48
C THR A 60 4.98 -5.05 -16.17
N ASP A 61 6.25 -5.27 -15.86
CA ASP A 61 6.79 -6.61 -15.62
C ASP A 61 6.51 -7.08 -14.18
N VAL A 62 6.36 -6.12 -13.27
CA VAL A 62 6.15 -6.33 -11.84
C VAL A 62 4.68 -6.18 -11.44
N MET A 63 3.92 -5.34 -12.15
CA MET A 63 2.51 -5.09 -11.82
C MET A 63 1.66 -6.36 -11.91
N ARG A 64 0.63 -6.41 -11.07
CA ARG A 64 -0.39 -7.46 -11.02
C ARG A 64 -1.77 -6.82 -11.20
N PRO A 65 -2.74 -7.51 -11.83
CA PRO A 65 -2.64 -8.85 -12.41
C PRO A 65 -1.91 -8.88 -13.75
N ARG A 66 -1.26 -10.01 -14.06
CA ARG A 66 -0.75 -10.29 -15.40
C ARG A 66 -1.87 -10.72 -16.34
N ARG A 67 -1.63 -10.69 -17.66
CA ARG A 67 -2.60 -11.14 -18.69
C ARG A 67 -3.16 -12.55 -18.47
N SER A 68 -2.45 -13.41 -17.75
CA SER A 68 -2.86 -14.78 -17.42
C SER A 68 -3.58 -14.92 -16.08
N GLU A 69 -3.73 -13.83 -15.34
CA GLU A 69 -4.29 -13.81 -13.98
C GLU A 69 -5.71 -13.24 -13.97
N PRO A 70 -6.50 -13.54 -12.92
CA PRO A 70 -7.83 -12.94 -12.78
C PRO A 70 -7.76 -11.41 -12.79
N PRO A 71 -8.83 -10.73 -13.24
CA PRO A 71 -8.87 -9.28 -13.32
C PRO A 71 -8.68 -8.65 -11.94
N LEU A 72 -8.22 -7.40 -11.94
CA LEU A 72 -7.92 -6.67 -10.72
C LEU A 72 -9.22 -6.49 -9.90
N ALA A 73 -9.15 -6.80 -8.60
CA ALA A 73 -10.23 -6.52 -7.67
C ALA A 73 -10.38 -5.00 -7.49
N VAL A 74 -11.41 -4.41 -8.09
CA VAL A 74 -11.68 -2.97 -8.06
C VAL A 74 -13.06 -2.67 -7.47
N LEU A 75 -13.18 -1.51 -6.82
CA LEU A 75 -14.45 -0.95 -6.36
C LEU A 75 -14.87 0.18 -7.30
N THR A 76 -16.17 0.33 -7.53
CA THR A 76 -16.70 1.42 -8.38
C THR A 76 -17.24 2.56 -7.53
N GLN A 77 -17.31 3.76 -8.09
CA GLN A 77 -17.79 4.95 -7.40
C GLN A 77 -19.26 4.86 -6.93
N ASP A 78 -20.13 4.24 -7.72
CA ASP A 78 -21.59 4.32 -7.59
C ASP A 78 -22.35 3.01 -7.89
N SER A 79 -21.68 1.93 -8.30
CA SER A 79 -22.36 0.68 -8.68
C SER A 79 -22.18 -0.49 -7.70
N THR A 80 -21.29 -0.38 -6.72
CA THR A 80 -21.00 -1.47 -5.77
C THR A 80 -21.97 -1.48 -4.59
N THR A 81 -22.57 -2.63 -4.30
CA THR A 81 -23.41 -2.81 -3.11
C THR A 81 -22.58 -3.22 -1.89
N VAL A 82 -23.16 -3.08 -0.69
CA VAL A 82 -22.52 -3.55 0.55
C VAL A 82 -22.21 -5.04 0.50
N GLU A 83 -23.10 -5.84 -0.10
CA GLU A 83 -22.88 -7.28 -0.31
C GLU A 83 -21.68 -7.55 -1.22
N ASP A 84 -21.56 -6.82 -2.32
CA ASP A 84 -20.41 -6.94 -3.24
C ASP A 84 -19.10 -6.60 -2.53
N VAL A 85 -19.09 -5.58 -1.67
CA VAL A 85 -17.90 -5.23 -0.90
C VAL A 85 -17.58 -6.31 0.15
N GLU A 86 -18.58 -6.84 0.83
CA GLU A 86 -18.38 -7.90 1.83
C GLU A 86 -17.91 -9.22 1.20
N THR A 87 -18.44 -9.59 0.03
CA THR A 87 -18.00 -10.75 -0.74
C THR A 87 -16.59 -10.55 -1.26
N LEU A 88 -16.26 -9.37 -1.82
CA LEU A 88 -14.91 -9.05 -2.26
C LEU A 88 -13.88 -9.15 -1.12
N ILE A 89 -14.24 -8.66 0.07
CA ILE A 89 -13.40 -8.78 1.26
C ILE A 89 -13.26 -10.26 1.66
N LYS A 90 -14.32 -11.07 1.61
CA LYS A 90 -14.24 -12.49 1.99
C LYS A 90 -13.43 -13.33 0.99
N ASP A 91 -13.56 -13.05 -0.29
CA ASP A 91 -12.97 -13.87 -1.37
C ASP A 91 -11.51 -13.51 -1.66
N THR A 92 -11.03 -12.36 -1.17
CA THR A 92 -9.67 -11.87 -1.43
C THR A 92 -8.88 -11.64 -0.14
N ASP A 93 -7.57 -11.84 -0.19
CA ASP A 93 -6.62 -11.57 0.90
C ASP A 93 -5.90 -10.22 0.74
N TYR A 94 -6.41 -9.33 -0.13
CA TYR A 94 -5.78 -8.04 -0.39
C TYR A 94 -6.02 -7.05 0.75
N ASN A 95 -5.00 -6.23 1.05
CA ASN A 95 -5.06 -5.22 2.11
C ASN A 95 -5.77 -3.92 1.71
N GLY A 96 -6.05 -3.74 0.41
CA GLY A 96 -6.78 -2.58 -0.09
C GLY A 96 -7.14 -2.74 -1.56
N PHE A 97 -8.02 -1.86 -2.02
CA PHE A 97 -8.67 -1.92 -3.31
C PHE A 97 -8.65 -0.53 -3.96
N PRO A 98 -8.29 -0.42 -5.24
CA PRO A 98 -8.46 0.82 -5.98
C PRO A 98 -9.95 1.07 -6.26
N VAL A 99 -10.33 2.36 -6.24
CA VAL A 99 -11.67 2.84 -6.58
C VAL A 99 -11.62 3.49 -7.96
N VAL A 100 -12.46 3.01 -8.87
CA VAL A 100 -12.58 3.51 -10.25
C VAL A 100 -13.96 4.13 -10.50
N VAL A 101 -14.08 4.95 -11.54
CA VAL A 101 -15.38 5.55 -11.94
C VAL A 101 -16.38 4.46 -12.28
N SER A 102 -16.07 3.61 -13.26
CA SER A 102 -16.93 2.49 -13.65
C SER A 102 -16.10 1.34 -14.23
N ARG A 103 -16.72 0.18 -14.46
CA ARG A 103 -16.05 -0.95 -15.14
C ARG A 103 -15.81 -0.70 -16.62
N GLU A 104 -16.56 0.21 -17.23
CA GLU A 104 -16.37 0.62 -18.63
C GLU A 104 -15.29 1.69 -18.75
N SER A 105 -15.13 2.52 -17.70
CA SER A 105 -14.14 3.59 -17.60
C SER A 105 -13.31 3.37 -16.34
N GLU A 106 -12.23 2.61 -16.46
CA GLU A 106 -11.29 2.24 -15.37
C GLU A 106 -10.40 3.42 -14.91
N ARG A 107 -10.98 4.63 -14.87
CA ARG A 107 -10.29 5.81 -14.35
C ARG A 107 -10.21 5.71 -12.83
N LEU A 108 -8.98 5.69 -12.31
CA LEU A 108 -8.70 5.68 -10.87
C LEU A 108 -9.15 6.99 -10.21
N ILE A 109 -9.96 6.88 -9.17
CA ILE A 109 -10.41 7.99 -8.31
C ILE A 109 -9.60 7.98 -7.01
N GLY A 110 -9.34 6.81 -6.44
CA GLY A 110 -8.55 6.70 -5.23
C GLY A 110 -8.31 5.26 -4.78
N PHE A 111 -7.91 5.10 -3.52
CA PHE A 111 -7.54 3.80 -2.96
C PHE A 111 -8.08 3.66 -1.55
N VAL A 112 -8.63 2.49 -1.25
CA VAL A 112 -9.32 2.24 0.01
C VAL A 112 -8.75 1.00 0.70
N GLN A 113 -8.48 1.10 2.00
CA GLN A 113 -7.95 -0.02 2.77
C GLN A 113 -9.07 -0.96 3.24
N ARG A 114 -8.77 -2.27 3.23
CA ARG A 114 -9.69 -3.32 3.70
C ARG A 114 -10.16 -3.08 5.14
N ARG A 115 -9.24 -2.68 6.01
CA ARG A 115 -9.53 -2.40 7.43
C ARG A 115 -10.53 -1.27 7.58
N GLU A 116 -10.41 -0.22 6.77
CA GLU A 116 -11.26 0.96 6.83
C GLU A 116 -12.65 0.65 6.30
N LEU A 117 -12.76 -0.10 5.20
CA LEU A 117 -14.06 -0.62 4.71
C LEU A 117 -14.78 -1.42 5.79
N THR A 118 -14.08 -2.36 6.43
CA THR A 118 -14.68 -3.23 7.44
C THR A 118 -15.20 -2.44 8.63
N VAL A 119 -14.42 -1.46 9.11
CA VAL A 119 -14.83 -0.59 10.22
C VAL A 119 -16.01 0.29 9.81
N ALA A 120 -16.00 0.82 8.60
CA ALA A 120 -17.03 1.73 8.14
C ALA A 120 -18.38 1.06 7.89
N ILE A 121 -18.38 -0.13 7.28
CA ILE A 121 -19.60 -0.94 7.10
C ILE A 121 -20.19 -1.31 8.46
N LYS A 122 -19.36 -1.76 9.41
CA LYS A 122 -19.81 -2.05 10.79
C LYS A 122 -20.40 -0.82 11.47
N THR A 123 -19.73 0.32 11.35
CA THR A 123 -20.17 1.58 11.97
C THR A 123 -21.49 2.05 11.37
N ALA A 124 -21.67 1.92 10.06
CA ALA A 124 -22.89 2.35 9.40
C ALA A 124 -24.09 1.46 9.74
N ARG A 125 -23.92 0.12 9.78
CA ARG A 125 -24.96 -0.79 10.25
C ARG A 125 -25.40 -0.50 11.69
N GLN A 126 -24.53 0.06 12.52
CA GLN A 126 -24.86 0.45 13.90
C GLN A 126 -25.50 1.83 14.02
N LYS A 127 -25.20 2.75 13.10
CA LYS A 127 -25.64 4.16 13.18
C LYS A 127 -26.84 4.49 12.29
N GLN A 128 -27.09 3.70 11.26
CA GLN A 128 -28.13 3.93 10.26
C GLN A 128 -29.07 2.73 10.19
N ASP A 129 -30.26 2.88 10.78
CA ASP A 129 -31.35 1.90 10.66
C ASP A 129 -31.90 1.96 9.22
N GLY A 130 -31.34 1.13 8.33
CA GLY A 130 -31.72 1.10 6.91
C GLY A 130 -30.62 0.65 5.95
N VAL A 131 -29.36 0.55 6.43
CA VAL A 131 -28.27 -0.02 5.62
C VAL A 131 -28.43 -1.54 5.56
N VAL A 132 -28.73 -2.04 4.38
CA VAL A 132 -28.89 -3.46 4.09
C VAL A 132 -27.84 -3.93 3.09
N SER A 133 -27.72 -5.23 2.88
CA SER A 133 -26.75 -5.82 1.94
C SER A 133 -26.88 -5.26 0.52
N SER A 134 -28.10 -4.91 0.08
CA SER A 134 -28.38 -4.30 -1.22
C SER A 134 -28.16 -2.78 -1.28
N SER A 135 -27.77 -2.14 -0.17
CA SER A 135 -27.46 -0.70 -0.15
C SER A 135 -26.24 -0.42 -1.04
N VAL A 136 -26.36 0.59 -1.90
CA VAL A 136 -25.26 1.04 -2.77
C VAL A 136 -24.24 1.85 -1.96
N VAL A 137 -22.96 1.57 -2.17
CA VAL A 137 -21.84 2.29 -1.55
C VAL A 137 -21.35 3.38 -2.49
N TYR A 138 -21.30 4.61 -1.99
CA TYR A 138 -20.84 5.76 -2.75
C TYR A 138 -19.48 6.26 -2.24
N PHE A 139 -18.53 6.38 -3.16
CA PHE A 139 -17.17 6.88 -2.95
C PHE A 139 -16.98 8.26 -3.62
N THR A 140 -17.89 9.20 -3.34
CA THR A 140 -17.90 10.54 -3.96
C THR A 140 -18.16 11.64 -2.93
N GLU A 141 -17.60 12.83 -3.16
CA GLU A 141 -17.86 14.03 -2.36
C GLU A 141 -19.21 14.65 -2.73
N ASP A 142 -19.52 14.70 -4.03
CA ASP A 142 -20.76 15.27 -4.56
C ASP A 142 -21.93 14.33 -4.35
N ASN A 143 -23.02 14.87 -3.78
CA ASN A 143 -24.27 14.16 -3.58
C ASN A 143 -24.98 14.06 -4.94
N PRO A 144 -25.10 12.89 -5.58
CA PRO A 144 -26.11 12.75 -6.62
C PRO A 144 -27.45 12.98 -5.92
N GLN A 145 -28.13 14.08 -6.25
CA GLN A 145 -29.44 14.46 -5.69
C GLN A 145 -30.58 13.49 -6.05
N VAL A 146 -30.25 12.25 -6.40
CA VAL A 146 -31.17 11.19 -6.81
C VAL A 146 -31.51 10.25 -5.63
N ALA A 147 -30.83 10.40 -4.49
CA ALA A 147 -31.00 9.52 -3.32
C ALA A 147 -32.18 9.87 -2.39
N GLU A 148 -33.18 10.65 -2.83
CA GLU A 148 -34.37 10.93 -2.01
C GLU A 148 -35.55 9.94 -2.27
N ALA A 149 -35.42 8.99 -3.21
CA ALA A 149 -36.55 8.13 -3.59
C ALA A 149 -36.24 6.64 -3.83
N CYS A 150 -35.05 6.14 -3.49
CA CYS A 150 -34.71 4.72 -3.70
C CYS A 150 -34.43 4.02 -2.38
N ASP A 151 -35.42 3.27 -1.90
CA ASP A 151 -35.20 2.20 -0.95
C ASP A 151 -34.34 1.12 -1.65
N PRO A 152 -33.19 0.70 -1.10
CA PRO A 152 -32.67 0.98 0.24
C PRO A 152 -31.64 2.13 0.34
N GLN A 153 -31.52 2.68 1.56
CA GLN A 153 -30.66 3.83 1.85
C GLN A 153 -29.18 3.59 1.50
N PRO A 154 -28.51 4.55 0.84
CA PRO A 154 -27.14 4.40 0.39
C PRO A 154 -26.09 4.61 1.49
N LEU A 155 -25.02 3.82 1.45
CA LEU A 155 -23.86 3.91 2.34
C LEU A 155 -22.86 4.95 1.83
N LYS A 156 -22.57 5.99 2.61
CA LYS A 156 -21.63 7.06 2.22
C LYS A 156 -20.29 6.89 2.93
N LEU A 157 -19.21 6.65 2.18
CA LEU A 157 -17.86 6.44 2.74
C LEU A 157 -16.93 7.64 2.47
N ARG A 158 -17.33 8.82 2.96
CA ARG A 158 -16.66 10.12 2.70
C ARG A 158 -15.26 10.31 3.31
N ARG A 159 -14.81 9.43 4.19
CA ARG A 159 -13.61 9.65 5.04
C ARG A 159 -12.48 8.64 4.84
N ILE A 160 -12.59 7.82 3.79
CA ILE A 160 -11.77 6.61 3.60
C ILE A 160 -10.95 6.69 2.29
N LEU A 161 -11.20 7.72 1.49
CA LEU A 161 -10.39 8.10 0.34
C LEU A 161 -9.35 9.15 0.75
#